data_AF-A0A2L1UHL7-F1
#
_entry.id   AF-A0A2L1UHL7-F1
#
_cell.length_a   1.000
_cell.length_b   1.000
_cell.length_c   1.000
_cell.angle_alpha   90.00
_cell.angle_beta   90.00
_cell.angle_gamma   90.00
#
_symmetry.space_group_name_H-M   'P 1'
#
loop_
_entity.id
_entity.type
_entity.pdbx_description
1 polymer ?
#
loop_
_entity_poly.entity_id
_entity_poly.type
_entity_poly.pdbx_seq_one_letter_code
_entity_poly.pdbx_strand_id
1 'polypeptide(L)'
;MADISKYLKKIRTAIYGREVRSSIADGIEAVNNAQETLDQKFDDQIANMTPPNNPSLAEVVDARTSGVTGNKYVTLGKRLDSGEIESRTYTDEKISELVLGEVRSVNGKTGDVILMAKHVGAPSINDLRVYALKGEPAGQYTPTFLNGWYVQAGEVKGVCYYKDQFGYVHLYGTCSGTKTEFGTPLFNLPAGFRPSGVIRVGCLMINFADYSRSIQFLGVYPSGEVLVESYGLPGFVSFSIFPSTFYGQR
;
A
#
# COMPACT_ATOMS: atom_id res chain seq x y z
N MET A 1 -22.71 -41.31 55.82
CA MET A 1 -22.03 -40.02 56.06
C MET A 1 -20.71 -40.34 56.75
N ALA A 2 -19.60 -39.74 56.34
CA ALA A 2 -18.30 -40.06 56.93
C ALA A 2 -18.28 -39.74 58.43
N ASP A 3 -17.79 -40.67 59.25
CA ASP A 3 -17.63 -40.46 60.68
C ASP A 3 -16.34 -39.67 60.94
N ILE A 4 -16.45 -38.34 60.82
CA ILE A 4 -15.33 -37.40 60.99
C ILE A 4 -14.72 -37.53 62.40
N SER A 5 -15.52 -37.89 63.41
CA SER A 5 -15.07 -38.05 64.80
C SER A 5 -14.02 -39.16 64.92
N LYS A 6 -14.12 -40.23 64.13
CA LYS A 6 -13.11 -41.31 64.07
C LYS A 6 -11.76 -40.81 63.57
N TYR A 7 -11.74 -40.01 62.51
CA TYR A 7 -10.50 -39.47 61.93
C TYR A 7 -9.86 -38.41 62.83
N LEU A 8 -10.66 -37.53 63.45
CA LEU A 8 -10.20 -36.55 64.43
C LEU A 8 -9.53 -37.22 65.64
N LYS A 9 -10.09 -38.35 66.12
CA LYS A 9 -9.49 -39.12 67.21
C LYS A 9 -8.11 -39.66 66.83
N LYS A 10 -7.94 -40.22 65.63
CA LYS A 10 -6.65 -40.71 65.13
C LYS A 10 -5.59 -39.61 65.06
N ILE A 11 -5.97 -38.40 64.63
CA ILE A 11 -5.08 -37.23 64.59
C ILE A 11 -4.60 -36.86 66.00
N ARG A 12 -5.52 -36.79 66.97
CA ARG A 12 -5.22 -36.37 68.36
C ARG A 12 -4.36 -37.39 69.12
N THR A 13 -4.40 -38.66 68.73
CA THR A 13 -3.64 -39.74 69.40
C THR A 13 -2.38 -40.16 68.65
N ALA A 14 -2.14 -39.64 67.44
CA ALA A 14 -0.95 -39.92 66.66
C ALA A 14 0.28 -39.28 67.31
N ILE A 15 1.36 -40.06 67.45
CA ILE A 15 2.60 -39.60 68.11
C ILE A 15 3.59 -39.08 67.05
N TYR A 16 3.54 -39.65 65.84
CA TYR A 16 4.46 -39.31 64.76
C TYR A 16 3.78 -38.49 63.66
N GLY A 17 4.49 -37.50 63.10
CA GLY A 17 3.95 -36.62 62.05
C GLY A 17 3.48 -37.34 60.78
N ARG A 18 4.00 -38.55 60.49
CA ARG A 18 3.51 -39.39 59.38
C ARG A 18 2.09 -39.91 59.62
N GLU A 19 1.78 -40.32 60.85
CA GLU A 19 0.47 -40.83 61.25
C GLU A 19 -0.58 -39.72 61.24
N VAL A 20 -0.19 -38.51 61.67
CA VAL A 20 -1.02 -37.29 61.57
C VAL A 20 -1.38 -36.98 60.12
N ARG A 21 -0.38 -36.90 59.22
CA ARG A 21 -0.62 -36.61 57.80
C ARG A 21 -1.50 -37.68 57.11
N SER A 22 -1.29 -38.95 57.44
CA SER A 22 -2.10 -40.05 56.89
C SER A 22 -3.55 -39.96 57.38
N SER A 23 -3.76 -39.70 58.68
CA SER A 23 -5.10 -39.58 59.24
C SER A 23 -5.87 -38.35 58.71
N ILE A 24 -5.16 -37.26 58.40
CA ILE A 24 -5.73 -36.09 57.74
C ILE A 24 -6.11 -36.42 56.29
N ALA A 25 -5.22 -37.08 55.54
CA ALA A 25 -5.49 -37.48 54.16
C ALA A 25 -6.72 -38.40 54.07
N ASP A 26 -6.77 -39.46 54.89
CA ASP A 26 -7.92 -40.37 54.95
C ASP A 26 -9.22 -39.63 55.31
N GLY A 27 -9.14 -38.66 56.23
CA GLY A 27 -10.28 -37.87 56.65
C GLY A 27 -10.81 -36.96 55.54
N ILE A 28 -9.91 -36.31 54.79
CA ILE A 28 -10.26 -35.48 53.64
C ILE A 28 -10.90 -36.34 52.54
N GLU A 29 -10.30 -37.50 52.24
CA GLU A 29 -10.84 -38.43 51.23
C GLU A 29 -12.25 -38.92 51.62
N ALA A 30 -12.46 -39.28 52.89
CA ALA A 30 -13.77 -39.71 53.38
C ALA A 30 -14.83 -38.60 53.28
N VAL A 31 -14.44 -37.34 53.52
CA VAL A 31 -15.33 -36.19 53.35
C VAL A 31 -15.66 -35.97 51.87
N ASN A 32 -14.66 -36.01 50.99
CA ASN A 32 -14.86 -35.87 49.55
C ASN A 32 -15.81 -36.95 49.00
N ASN A 33 -15.59 -38.21 49.35
CA ASN A 33 -16.47 -39.32 48.94
C ASN A 33 -17.91 -39.15 49.45
N ALA A 34 -18.07 -38.64 50.67
CA ALA A 34 -19.40 -38.36 51.21
C ALA A 34 -20.10 -37.21 50.48
N GLN A 35 -19.35 -36.18 50.07
CA GLN A 35 -19.87 -35.07 49.26
C GLN A 35 -20.31 -35.56 47.87
N GLU A 36 -19.47 -36.32 47.17
CA GLU A 36 -19.82 -36.91 45.86
C GLU A 36 -21.08 -37.76 45.94
N THR A 37 -21.22 -38.56 47.00
CA THR A 37 -22.42 -39.39 47.22
C THR A 37 -23.67 -38.54 47.43
N LEU A 38 -23.57 -37.40 48.10
CA LEU A 38 -24.69 -36.48 48.31
C LEU A 38 -25.08 -35.79 47.00
N ASP A 39 -24.10 -35.30 46.25
CA ASP A 39 -24.33 -34.64 44.96
C ASP A 39 -25.06 -35.59 44.00
N GLN A 40 -24.61 -36.86 43.92
CA GLN A 40 -25.27 -37.87 43.11
C GLN A 40 -26.71 -38.15 43.56
N LYS A 41 -26.99 -38.21 44.87
CA LYS A 41 -28.36 -38.35 45.38
C LYS A 41 -29.25 -37.16 45.01
N PHE A 42 -28.71 -35.95 45.04
CA PHE A 42 -29.46 -34.76 44.62
C PHE A 42 -29.79 -34.81 43.13
N ASP A 43 -28.82 -35.19 42.29
CA ASP A 43 -29.04 -35.36 40.86
C ASP A 43 -30.09 -36.44 40.55
N ASP A 44 -29.99 -37.59 41.23
CA ASP A 44 -30.95 -38.68 41.10
C ASP A 44 -32.35 -38.25 41.55
N GLN A 45 -32.46 -37.46 42.62
CA GLN A 45 -33.74 -36.92 43.07
C GLN A 45 -34.34 -35.98 42.01
N ILE A 46 -33.55 -35.09 41.42
CA ILE A 46 -33.99 -34.20 40.34
C ILE A 46 -34.45 -35.02 39.13
N ALA A 47 -33.69 -36.06 38.74
CA ALA A 47 -34.04 -36.95 37.65
C ALA A 47 -35.35 -37.72 37.93
N ASN A 48 -35.51 -38.26 39.14
CA ASN A 48 -36.71 -39.01 39.55
C ASN A 48 -37.96 -38.12 39.68
N MET A 49 -37.82 -36.86 40.07
CA MET A 49 -38.91 -35.87 40.11
C MET A 49 -39.35 -35.38 38.71
N THR A 50 -38.56 -35.66 37.68
CA THR A 50 -38.81 -35.24 36.29
C THR A 50 -38.88 -36.45 35.37
N PRO A 51 -39.83 -37.38 35.61
CA PRO A 51 -39.90 -38.59 34.84
C PRO A 51 -40.19 -38.27 33.36
N PRO A 52 -39.58 -39.01 32.42
CA PRO A 52 -39.59 -38.69 31.00
C PRO A 52 -40.99 -38.71 30.35
N ASN A 53 -41.99 -39.27 31.02
CA ASN A 53 -43.35 -39.41 30.52
C ASN A 53 -44.36 -38.44 31.15
N ASN A 54 -43.91 -37.42 31.88
CA ASN A 54 -44.78 -36.36 32.40
C ASN A 54 -44.86 -35.21 31.39
N PRO A 55 -46.02 -34.99 30.71
CA PRO A 55 -46.16 -33.96 29.69
C PRO A 55 -45.84 -32.55 30.21
N SER A 56 -46.14 -32.28 31.49
CA SER A 56 -45.90 -30.99 32.13
C SER A 56 -44.42 -30.67 32.35
N LEU A 57 -43.53 -31.67 32.25
CA LEU A 57 -42.09 -31.54 32.48
C LEU A 57 -41.25 -31.90 31.23
N ALA A 58 -41.92 -32.22 30.11
CA ALA A 58 -41.27 -32.69 28.89
C ALA A 58 -40.23 -31.69 28.37
N GLU A 59 -40.54 -30.38 28.37
CA GLU A 59 -39.61 -29.32 27.94
C GLU A 59 -38.35 -29.26 28.82
N VAL A 60 -38.50 -29.42 30.14
CA VAL A 60 -37.38 -29.39 31.10
C VAL A 60 -36.48 -30.62 30.93
N VAL A 61 -37.06 -31.79 30.65
CA VAL A 61 -36.32 -33.03 30.40
C VAL A 61 -35.60 -32.96 29.04
N ASP A 62 -36.26 -32.45 28.01
CA ASP A 62 -35.67 -32.26 26.68
C ASP A 62 -34.49 -31.28 26.71
N ALA A 63 -34.63 -30.17 27.46
CA ALA A 63 -33.57 -29.18 27.64
C ALA A 63 -32.28 -29.73 28.27
N ARG A 64 -32.29 -30.93 28.87
CA ARG A 64 -31.07 -31.61 29.35
C ARG A 64 -30.23 -32.20 28.25
N THR A 65 -30.74 -32.26 27.03
CA THR A 65 -30.00 -32.70 25.85
C THR A 65 -29.48 -31.47 25.13
N SER A 66 -28.19 -31.45 24.84
CA SER A 66 -27.62 -30.37 24.02
C SER A 66 -28.06 -30.52 22.57
N GLY A 67 -28.74 -29.52 22.02
CA GLY A 67 -29.08 -29.47 20.60
C GLY A 67 -27.86 -29.31 19.67
N VAL A 68 -26.69 -28.96 20.22
CA VAL A 68 -25.44 -28.78 19.45
C VAL A 68 -24.58 -30.05 19.45
N THR A 69 -24.38 -30.65 20.63
CA THR A 69 -23.47 -31.80 20.78
C THR A 69 -24.19 -33.14 20.89
N GLY A 70 -25.51 -33.15 21.13
CA GLY A 70 -26.29 -34.36 21.39
C GLY A 70 -26.06 -34.99 22.77
N ASN A 71 -25.16 -34.41 23.58
CA ASN A 71 -24.88 -34.92 24.93
C ASN A 71 -26.09 -34.76 25.85
N LYS A 72 -26.37 -35.82 26.61
CA LYS A 72 -27.47 -35.87 27.56
C LYS A 72 -26.95 -35.76 28.99
N TYR A 73 -27.50 -34.82 29.75
CA TYR A 73 -27.10 -34.54 31.13
C TYR A 73 -28.18 -35.01 32.12
N VAL A 74 -27.76 -35.34 33.35
CA VAL A 74 -28.68 -35.78 34.41
C VAL A 74 -29.63 -34.65 34.82
N THR A 75 -29.13 -33.41 34.85
CA THR A 75 -29.86 -32.20 35.20
C THR A 75 -29.56 -31.08 34.19
N LEU A 76 -30.45 -30.09 34.09
CA LEU A 76 -30.23 -28.93 33.22
C LEU A 76 -29.04 -28.07 33.68
N GLY A 77 -28.81 -27.99 35.01
CA GLY A 77 -27.67 -27.28 35.59
C GLY A 77 -26.35 -27.81 35.07
N LYS A 78 -26.14 -29.15 35.10
CA LYS A 78 -24.92 -29.76 34.56
C LYS A 78 -24.69 -29.47 33.08
N ARG A 79 -25.76 -29.38 32.28
CA ARG A 79 -25.65 -28.96 30.87
C ARG A 79 -25.20 -27.51 30.76
N LEU A 80 -25.77 -26.61 31.57
CA LEU A 80 -25.42 -25.19 31.55
C LEU A 80 -23.96 -24.98 31.98
N ASP A 81 -23.51 -25.66 33.03
CA ASP A 81 -22.13 -25.61 33.51
C ASP A 81 -21.16 -26.11 32.43
N SER A 82 -21.48 -27.25 31.78
CA SER A 82 -20.70 -27.77 30.65
C SER A 82 -20.65 -26.77 29.49
N GLY A 83 -21.77 -26.13 29.16
CA GLY A 83 -21.85 -25.14 28.08
C GLY A 83 -21.07 -23.87 28.40
N GLU A 84 -21.04 -23.41 29.66
CA GLU A 84 -20.23 -22.28 30.08
C GLU A 84 -18.73 -22.60 29.94
N ILE A 85 -18.31 -23.79 30.38
CA ILE A 85 -16.93 -24.27 30.22
C ILE A 85 -16.54 -24.31 28.74
N GLU A 86 -17.37 -24.94 27.89
CA GLU A 86 -17.13 -25.04 26.45
C GLU A 86 -17.02 -23.65 25.79
N SER A 87 -17.91 -22.71 26.14
CA SER A 87 -17.89 -21.34 25.62
C SER A 87 -16.63 -20.59 26.04
N ARG A 88 -16.17 -20.78 27.28
CA ARG A 88 -14.92 -20.18 27.78
C ARG A 88 -13.72 -20.76 27.07
N THR A 89 -13.63 -22.09 26.94
CA THR A 89 -12.55 -22.75 26.21
C THR A 89 -12.48 -22.29 24.76
N TYR A 90 -13.60 -22.23 24.04
CA TYR A 90 -13.63 -21.72 22.67
C TYR A 90 -13.16 -20.26 22.60
N THR A 91 -13.58 -19.42 23.54
CA THR A 91 -13.16 -18.01 23.60
C THR A 91 -11.66 -17.89 23.86
N ASP A 92 -11.14 -18.64 24.83
CA ASP A 92 -9.71 -18.66 25.17
C ASP A 92 -8.85 -19.19 24.01
N GLU A 93 -9.31 -20.25 23.32
CA GLU A 93 -8.66 -20.78 22.11
C GLU A 93 -8.67 -19.75 20.97
N LYS A 94 -9.82 -19.12 20.69
CA LYS A 94 -9.92 -18.10 19.63
C LYS A 94 -9.12 -16.85 19.96
N ILE A 95 -9.07 -16.43 21.22
CA ILE A 95 -8.22 -15.33 21.67
C ILE A 95 -6.73 -15.70 21.53
N SER A 96 -6.36 -16.95 21.82
CA SER A 96 -4.99 -17.44 21.65
C SER A 96 -4.59 -17.53 20.17
N GLU A 97 -5.50 -17.94 19.28
CA GLU A 97 -5.30 -17.98 17.83
C GLU A 97 -5.28 -16.58 17.19
N LEU A 98 -6.04 -15.64 17.75
CA LEU A 98 -5.92 -14.23 17.43
C LEU A 98 -4.55 -13.78 17.96
N VAL A 99 -3.53 -13.92 17.11
CA VAL A 99 -2.27 -13.19 17.26
C VAL A 99 -2.55 -11.70 17.07
N LEU A 100 -3.30 -11.09 17.99
CA LEU A 100 -3.25 -9.68 18.33
C LEU A 100 -1.95 -9.45 19.10
N GLY A 101 -0.84 -9.95 18.55
CA GLY A 101 0.46 -9.48 18.97
C GLY A 101 0.46 -7.99 18.70
N GLU A 102 0.90 -7.20 19.67
CA GLU A 102 1.39 -5.86 19.42
C GLU A 102 2.16 -5.87 18.09
N VAL A 103 1.95 -4.86 17.23
CA VAL A 103 2.64 -4.78 15.94
C VAL A 103 4.12 -5.00 16.18
N ARG A 104 4.60 -6.23 15.92
CA ARG A 104 5.93 -6.67 16.38
C ARG A 104 7.01 -5.88 15.68
N SER A 105 6.73 -5.49 14.44
CA SER A 105 7.54 -4.51 13.74
C SER A 105 6.77 -3.80 12.64
N VAL A 106 7.19 -2.56 12.33
CA VAL A 106 6.85 -1.87 11.07
C VAL A 106 8.15 -1.76 10.28
N ASN A 107 8.20 -2.40 9.10
CA ASN A 107 9.41 -2.49 8.26
C ASN A 107 10.67 -2.95 9.04
N GLY A 108 10.52 -3.96 9.90
CA GLY A 108 11.63 -4.56 10.67
C GLY A 108 12.09 -3.78 11.91
N LYS A 109 11.39 -2.70 12.29
CA LYS A 109 11.67 -1.94 13.52
C LYS A 109 10.69 -2.30 14.63
N THR A 110 11.21 -2.61 15.82
CA THR A 110 10.46 -2.96 17.05
C THR A 110 10.45 -1.76 18.02
N GLY A 111 9.45 -1.67 18.91
CA GLY A 111 9.35 -0.60 19.94
C GLY A 111 8.71 0.69 19.42
N ASP A 112 9.03 1.85 20.03
CA ASP A 112 8.55 3.16 19.58
C ASP A 112 9.09 3.48 18.16
N VAL A 113 8.27 3.23 17.15
CA VAL A 113 8.67 3.43 15.74
C VAL A 113 8.43 4.88 15.32
N ILE A 114 9.49 5.69 15.32
CA ILE A 114 9.47 6.99 14.65
C ILE A 114 9.53 6.77 13.13
N LEU A 115 8.41 7.02 12.45
CA LEU A 115 8.35 7.07 11.00
C LEU A 115 8.89 8.42 10.50
N MET A 116 9.85 8.36 9.58
CA MET A 116 10.39 9.52 8.87
C MET A 116 9.98 9.37 7.41
N ALA A 117 9.98 10.48 6.65
CA ALA A 117 9.61 10.51 5.24
C ALA A 117 10.33 9.41 4.40
N LYS A 118 11.62 9.17 4.67
CA LYS A 118 12.41 8.10 4.02
C LYS A 118 11.89 6.67 4.27
N HIS A 119 11.21 6.43 5.40
CA HIS A 119 10.69 5.09 5.75
C HIS A 119 9.43 4.72 4.96
N VAL A 120 8.80 5.69 4.28
CA VAL A 120 7.60 5.50 3.45
C VAL A 120 7.88 5.75 1.96
N GLY A 121 9.15 5.84 1.57
CA GLY A 121 9.53 6.11 0.18
C GLY A 121 9.26 7.54 -0.29
N ALA A 122 9.13 8.50 0.63
CA ALA A 122 8.99 9.90 0.23
C ALA A 122 10.31 10.42 -0.38
N PRO A 123 10.23 11.20 -1.48
CA PRO A 123 11.42 11.72 -2.16
C PRO A 123 12.18 12.74 -1.30
N SER A 124 13.51 12.68 -1.36
CA SER A 124 14.40 13.68 -0.75
C SER A 124 14.57 14.92 -1.64
N ILE A 125 15.12 16.00 -1.08
CA ILE A 125 15.50 17.19 -1.85
C ILE A 125 16.48 16.83 -2.97
N ASN A 126 17.39 15.87 -2.74
CA ASN A 126 18.32 15.41 -3.76
C ASN A 126 17.60 14.64 -4.87
N ASP A 127 16.62 13.80 -4.54
CA ASP A 127 15.79 13.12 -5.54
C ASP A 127 15.06 14.14 -6.41
N LEU A 128 14.47 15.17 -5.78
CA LEU A 128 13.80 16.27 -6.48
C LEU A 128 14.77 17.07 -7.37
N ARG A 129 16.01 17.30 -6.92
CA ARG A 129 17.04 17.96 -7.73
C ARG A 129 17.46 17.13 -8.94
N VAL A 130 17.61 15.81 -8.79
CA VAL A 130 17.88 14.91 -9.92
C VAL A 130 16.75 15.01 -10.96
N TYR A 131 15.49 15.09 -10.53
CA TYR A 131 14.39 15.37 -11.45
C TYR A 131 14.55 16.76 -12.09
N ALA A 132 14.69 17.84 -11.31
CA ALA A 132 14.85 19.20 -11.86
C ALA A 132 15.98 19.31 -12.91
N LEU A 133 17.08 18.58 -12.71
CA LEU A 133 18.25 18.58 -13.60
C LEU A 133 18.15 17.59 -14.78
N LYS A 134 17.17 16.68 -14.81
CA LYS A 134 16.89 15.86 -16.03
C LYS A 134 16.42 16.70 -17.21
N GLY A 135 15.95 17.93 -16.96
CA GLY A 135 15.64 18.91 -18.01
C GLY A 135 16.87 19.67 -18.54
N GLU A 136 18.08 19.38 -18.06
CA GLU A 136 19.28 20.08 -18.52
C GLU A 136 19.66 19.74 -19.98
N PRO A 137 20.31 20.67 -20.69
CA PRO A 137 20.68 20.61 -22.12
C PRO A 137 21.55 19.40 -22.57
N ALA A 138 21.88 18.46 -21.70
CA ALA A 138 22.75 17.31 -22.00
C ALA A 138 22.16 16.33 -23.05
N GLY A 139 20.86 16.45 -23.39
CA GLY A 139 20.15 15.64 -24.39
C GLY A 139 19.72 16.41 -25.65
N GLN A 140 20.44 17.47 -26.04
CA GLN A 140 20.12 18.23 -27.26
C GLN A 140 20.33 17.41 -28.53
N TYR A 141 19.32 17.42 -29.39
CA TYR A 141 19.37 16.87 -30.73
C TYR A 141 19.59 17.98 -31.75
N THR A 142 20.44 17.70 -32.74
CA THR A 142 20.55 18.53 -33.94
C THR A 142 19.55 17.99 -34.97
N PRO A 143 18.69 18.82 -35.58
CA PRO A 143 17.76 18.34 -36.59
C PRO A 143 18.50 17.93 -37.86
N THR A 144 17.93 16.95 -38.57
CA THR A 144 18.33 16.64 -39.94
C THR A 144 17.69 17.66 -40.86
N PHE A 145 18.51 18.55 -41.43
CA PHE A 145 18.02 19.60 -42.32
C PHE A 145 17.62 19.08 -43.70
N LEU A 146 16.66 19.79 -44.29
CA LEU A 146 16.10 19.58 -45.62
C LEU A 146 16.37 20.81 -46.48
N ASN A 147 16.12 20.69 -47.78
CA ASN A 147 16.09 21.83 -48.70
C ASN A 147 17.39 22.68 -48.74
N GLY A 148 18.53 22.07 -48.41
CA GLY A 148 19.83 22.74 -48.41
C GLY A 148 20.05 23.67 -47.22
N TRP A 149 19.21 23.60 -46.19
CA TRP A 149 19.48 24.22 -44.90
C TRP A 149 20.57 23.45 -44.15
N TYR A 150 21.37 24.16 -43.36
CA TYR A 150 22.45 23.56 -42.56
C TYR A 150 22.85 24.48 -41.40
N VAL A 151 23.61 23.93 -40.44
CA VAL A 151 24.30 24.74 -39.42
C VAL A 151 25.66 25.16 -39.97
N GLN A 152 25.88 26.46 -40.10
CA GLN A 152 27.18 27.00 -40.45
C GLN A 152 28.17 26.77 -39.31
N ALA A 153 29.42 26.38 -39.63
CA ALA A 153 30.49 26.27 -38.65
C ALA A 153 30.88 27.67 -38.13
N GLY A 154 31.11 27.80 -36.82
CA GLY A 154 31.48 29.07 -36.21
C GLY A 154 31.12 29.15 -34.73
N GLU A 155 31.12 30.36 -34.17
CA GLU A 155 30.86 30.63 -32.75
C GLU A 155 29.36 30.62 -32.39
N VAL A 156 28.47 30.63 -33.38
CA VAL A 156 27.01 30.63 -33.13
C VAL A 156 26.49 29.22 -32.87
N LYS A 157 25.58 29.11 -31.90
CA LYS A 157 24.91 27.84 -31.59
C LYS A 157 24.00 27.43 -32.76
N GLY A 158 24.27 26.27 -33.36
CA GLY A 158 23.41 25.65 -34.36
C GLY A 158 22.01 25.35 -33.83
N VAL A 159 21.01 25.25 -34.72
CA VAL A 159 19.65 24.87 -34.31
C VAL A 159 19.68 23.53 -33.58
N CYS A 160 19.05 23.49 -32.42
CA CYS A 160 18.89 22.29 -31.63
C CYS A 160 17.54 22.27 -30.94
N TYR A 161 17.11 21.06 -30.56
CA TYR A 161 15.91 20.86 -29.80
C TYR A 161 16.10 19.79 -28.74
N TYR A 162 15.30 19.87 -27.67
CA TYR A 162 15.21 18.84 -26.64
C TYR A 162 13.83 18.90 -25.97
N LYS A 163 13.46 17.83 -25.25
CA LYS A 163 12.21 17.76 -24.49
C LYS A 163 12.56 17.63 -23.02
N ASP A 164 11.98 18.48 -22.18
CA ASP A 164 12.16 18.39 -20.75
C ASP A 164 11.23 17.34 -20.11
N GLN A 165 11.44 17.10 -18.83
CA GLN A 165 10.66 16.14 -18.04
C GLN A 165 9.18 16.50 -17.89
N PHE A 166 8.80 17.76 -18.12
CA PHE A 166 7.41 18.22 -18.05
C PHE A 166 6.71 18.08 -19.41
N GLY A 167 7.44 17.65 -20.44
CA GLY A 167 6.95 17.42 -21.78
C GLY A 167 7.02 18.65 -22.68
N TYR A 168 7.69 19.72 -22.27
CA TYR A 168 7.92 20.86 -23.13
C TYR A 168 9.13 20.62 -24.03
N VAL A 169 8.95 20.96 -25.29
CA VAL A 169 9.99 20.96 -26.32
C VAL A 169 10.56 22.36 -26.42
N HIS A 170 11.87 22.45 -26.35
CA HIS A 170 12.63 23.68 -26.51
C HIS A 170 13.29 23.66 -27.88
N LEU A 171 13.17 24.74 -28.65
CA LEU A 171 13.73 24.90 -29.98
C LEU A 171 14.42 26.26 -30.10
N TYR A 172 15.68 26.27 -30.51
CA TYR A 172 16.48 27.49 -30.63
C TYR A 172 17.76 27.26 -31.43
N GLY A 173 18.45 28.34 -31.79
CA GLY A 173 19.74 28.31 -32.47
C GLY A 173 19.67 28.85 -33.89
N THR A 174 20.76 28.71 -34.64
CA THR A 174 20.92 29.33 -35.96
C THR A 174 21.15 28.30 -37.07
N CYS A 175 20.50 28.48 -38.21
CA CYS A 175 20.74 27.71 -39.44
C CYS A 175 20.75 28.65 -40.65
N SER A 176 21.40 28.22 -41.73
CA SER A 176 21.58 29.00 -42.95
C SER A 176 21.12 28.22 -44.18
N GLY A 177 20.71 28.95 -45.21
CA GLY A 177 20.19 28.37 -46.45
C GLY A 177 19.84 29.44 -47.48
N THR A 178 19.32 29.00 -48.63
CA THR A 178 18.96 29.90 -49.75
C THR A 178 17.49 29.79 -50.16
N LYS A 179 16.77 28.76 -49.69
CA LYS A 179 15.37 28.51 -50.04
C LYS A 179 14.44 29.10 -48.99
N THR A 180 13.96 30.31 -49.26
CA THR A 180 13.15 31.13 -48.33
C THR A 180 11.68 31.28 -48.78
N GLU A 181 11.24 30.47 -49.72
CA GLU A 181 9.86 30.45 -50.21
C GLU A 181 8.90 30.01 -49.10
N PHE A 182 7.73 30.65 -49.01
CA PHE A 182 6.68 30.28 -48.09
C PHE A 182 6.31 28.79 -48.25
N GLY A 183 6.21 28.07 -47.13
CA GLY A 183 5.91 26.64 -47.14
C GLY A 183 7.15 25.74 -47.16
N THR A 184 8.36 26.28 -47.38
CA THR A 184 9.58 25.44 -47.47
C THR A 184 9.96 24.86 -46.12
N PRO A 185 10.03 23.52 -45.96
CA PRO A 185 10.50 22.89 -44.73
C PRO A 185 12.02 23.07 -44.54
N LEU A 186 12.44 23.45 -43.33
CA LEU A 186 13.83 23.48 -42.91
C LEU A 186 14.26 22.10 -42.39
N PHE A 187 13.42 21.45 -41.59
CA PHE A 187 13.61 20.12 -41.03
C PHE A 187 12.30 19.57 -40.45
N ASN A 188 12.33 18.31 -40.02
CA ASN A 188 11.21 17.64 -39.35
C ASN A 188 11.57 17.27 -37.91
N LEU A 189 10.67 17.58 -36.98
CA LEU A 189 10.71 17.09 -35.62
C LEU A 189 10.23 15.63 -35.55
N PRO A 190 10.97 14.75 -34.85
CA PRO A 190 10.56 13.36 -34.68
C PRO A 190 9.30 13.26 -33.81
N ALA A 191 8.63 12.10 -33.88
CA ALA A 191 7.49 11.80 -33.01
C ALA A 191 7.88 11.98 -31.53
N GLY A 192 6.94 12.50 -30.73
CA GLY A 192 7.19 12.89 -29.33
C GLY A 192 7.73 14.32 -29.13
N PHE A 193 8.24 14.98 -30.17
CA PHE A 193 8.72 16.36 -30.11
C PHE A 193 7.81 17.35 -30.87
N ARG A 194 6.75 16.87 -31.49
CA ARG A 194 5.82 17.67 -32.32
C ARG A 194 4.80 18.38 -31.44
N PRO A 195 4.34 19.59 -31.77
CA PRO A 195 3.28 20.27 -31.02
C PRO A 195 1.89 19.67 -31.31
N SER A 196 0.91 19.85 -30.43
CA SER A 196 -0.48 19.41 -30.66
C SER A 196 -1.28 20.31 -31.61
N GLY A 197 -0.83 21.54 -31.81
CA GLY A 197 -1.37 22.50 -32.78
C GLY A 197 -0.22 23.24 -33.49
N VAL A 198 -0.54 23.97 -34.56
CA VAL A 198 0.47 24.79 -35.23
C VAL A 198 0.93 25.91 -34.29
N ILE A 199 2.24 26.03 -34.11
CA ILE A 199 2.86 27.12 -33.35
C ILE A 199 3.73 27.95 -34.28
N ARG A 200 3.85 29.24 -33.97
CA ARG A 200 4.75 30.16 -34.68
C ARG A 200 5.89 30.54 -33.77
N VAL A 201 7.11 30.24 -34.19
CA VAL A 201 8.32 30.63 -33.47
C VAL A 201 8.96 31.82 -34.16
N GLY A 202 9.26 32.87 -33.39
CA GLY A 202 9.93 34.05 -33.91
C GLY A 202 11.40 33.78 -34.20
N CYS A 203 11.91 34.35 -35.28
CA CYS A 203 13.33 34.30 -35.63
C CYS A 203 13.80 35.62 -36.23
N LEU A 204 15.10 35.90 -36.09
CA LEU A 204 15.76 36.93 -36.86
C LEU A 204 16.31 36.32 -38.14
N MET A 205 15.88 36.84 -39.29
CA MET A 205 16.46 36.50 -40.59
C MET A 205 17.52 37.54 -40.96
N ILE A 206 18.70 37.07 -41.36
CA ILE A 206 19.84 37.90 -41.79
C ILE A 206 20.25 37.48 -43.19
N ASN A 207 20.30 38.41 -44.14
CA ASN A 207 20.91 38.18 -45.45
C ASN A 207 22.39 38.57 -45.40
N PHE A 208 23.31 37.70 -45.82
CA PHE A 208 24.75 38.00 -45.77
C PHE A 208 25.28 38.75 -46.99
N ALA A 209 24.48 38.87 -48.06
CA ALA A 209 24.89 39.65 -49.22
C ALA A 209 24.92 41.16 -48.89
N ASP A 210 23.94 41.63 -48.12
CA ASP A 210 23.73 43.06 -47.83
C ASP A 210 23.57 43.37 -46.33
N TYR A 211 23.64 42.35 -45.46
CA TYR A 211 23.42 42.45 -44.01
C TYR A 211 22.05 43.00 -43.62
N SER A 212 21.06 42.91 -44.51
CA SER A 212 19.67 43.24 -44.19
C SER A 212 19.11 42.26 -43.14
N ARG A 213 18.28 42.78 -42.24
CA ARG A 213 17.71 42.04 -41.10
C ARG A 213 16.20 42.22 -41.05
N SER A 214 15.48 41.14 -40.77
CA SER A 214 14.03 41.18 -40.56
C SER A 214 13.60 40.15 -39.53
N ILE A 215 12.57 40.46 -38.74
CA ILE A 215 11.94 39.48 -37.87
C ILE A 215 10.95 38.68 -38.71
N GLN A 216 11.02 37.35 -38.60
CA GLN A 216 10.15 36.42 -39.31
C GLN A 216 9.58 35.38 -38.35
N PHE A 217 8.65 34.57 -38.87
CA PHE A 217 8.11 33.41 -38.17
C PHE A 217 8.39 32.13 -38.93
N LEU A 218 8.76 31.09 -38.19
CA LEU A 218 8.71 29.71 -38.66
C LEU A 218 7.45 29.04 -38.09
N GLY A 219 6.74 28.30 -38.92
CA GLY A 219 5.64 27.44 -38.49
C GLY A 219 6.18 26.09 -38.05
N VAL A 220 5.79 25.62 -36.87
CA VAL A 220 6.01 24.24 -36.44
C VAL A 220 4.66 23.53 -36.39
N TYR A 221 4.49 22.55 -37.28
CA TYR A 221 3.22 21.87 -37.50
C TYR A 221 3.11 20.59 -36.66
N PRO A 222 1.88 20.11 -36.37
CA PRO A 222 1.65 18.83 -35.71
C PRO A 222 2.22 17.62 -36.47
N SER A 223 2.43 17.74 -37.79
CA SER A 223 3.15 16.77 -38.63
C SER A 223 4.64 16.64 -38.26
N GLY A 224 5.19 17.66 -37.59
CA GLY A 224 6.60 17.81 -37.24
C GLY A 224 7.36 18.74 -38.16
N GLU A 225 6.75 19.20 -39.25
CA GLU A 225 7.42 20.11 -40.20
C GLU A 225 7.69 21.46 -39.54
N VAL A 226 8.95 21.89 -39.59
CA VAL A 226 9.37 23.26 -39.27
C VAL A 226 9.65 23.96 -40.58
N LEU A 227 8.80 24.91 -40.96
CA LEU A 227 8.81 25.51 -42.29
C LEU A 227 8.74 27.04 -42.26
N VAL A 228 9.13 27.66 -43.36
CA VAL A 228 9.06 29.11 -43.55
C VAL A 228 7.60 29.56 -43.67
N GLU A 229 7.12 30.40 -42.77
CA GLU A 229 5.76 31.00 -42.82
C GLU A 229 5.78 32.49 -43.22
N SER A 230 6.87 32.95 -43.82
CA SER A 230 7.03 34.33 -44.26
C SER A 230 7.56 34.41 -45.69
N TYR A 231 7.25 35.48 -46.41
CA TYR A 231 7.98 35.82 -47.63
C TYR A 231 9.38 36.30 -47.25
N GLY A 232 10.39 35.42 -47.39
CA GLY A 232 11.74 35.69 -46.91
C GLY A 232 12.55 36.65 -47.78
N LEU A 233 13.75 37.00 -47.31
CA LEU A 233 14.72 37.79 -48.06
C LEU A 233 15.36 36.89 -49.14
N PRO A 234 15.69 37.44 -50.32
CA PRO A 234 16.36 36.68 -51.37
C PRO A 234 17.84 36.43 -51.03
N GLY A 235 18.40 35.33 -51.51
CA GLY A 235 19.83 35.03 -51.39
C GLY A 235 20.20 34.12 -50.22
N PHE A 236 21.46 34.18 -49.78
CA PHE A 236 21.97 33.37 -48.68
C PHE A 236 21.63 34.02 -47.34
N VAL A 237 20.76 33.36 -46.58
CA VAL A 237 20.23 33.86 -45.32
C VAL A 237 20.52 32.93 -44.16
N SER A 238 20.53 33.48 -42.94
CA SER A 238 20.43 32.73 -41.69
C SER A 238 19.14 33.04 -40.96
N PHE A 239 18.53 32.01 -40.37
CA PHE A 239 17.53 32.17 -39.31
C PHE A 239 18.18 31.94 -37.96
N SER A 240 18.18 32.95 -37.10
CA SER A 240 18.45 32.84 -35.68
C SER A 240 17.13 32.72 -34.93
N ILE A 241 16.77 31.49 -34.58
CA ILE A 241 15.52 31.14 -33.90
C ILE A 241 15.64 31.58 -32.44
N PHE A 242 14.68 32.41 -32.00
CA PHE A 242 14.62 32.80 -30.60
C PHE A 242 14.28 31.59 -29.73
N PRO A 243 14.86 31.48 -28.52
CA PRO A 243 14.49 30.44 -27.57
C PRO A 243 12.98 30.33 -27.42
N SER A 244 12.43 29.23 -27.91
CA SER A 244 11.00 28.98 -27.98
C SER A 244 10.68 27.65 -27.32
N THR A 245 9.58 27.62 -26.58
CA THR A 245 9.16 26.45 -25.81
C THR A 245 7.68 26.17 -26.07
N PHE A 246 7.31 24.90 -26.24
CA PHE A 246 5.93 24.48 -26.52
C PHE A 246 5.67 23.06 -26.02
N TYR A 247 4.40 22.69 -25.82
CA TYR A 247 4.05 21.35 -25.36
C TYR A 247 4.20 20.33 -26.48
N GLY A 248 5.03 19.30 -26.27
CA GLY A 248 5.16 18.17 -27.19
C GLY A 248 4.01 17.18 -27.02
N GLN A 249 3.51 16.64 -28.13
CA GLN A 249 2.56 15.52 -28.13
C GLN A 249 3.09 14.38 -27.27
N ARG A 250 2.16 13.70 -26.59
CA ARG A 250 2.46 12.52 -25.78
C ARG A 250 2.65 11.31 -26.67
#